data_AF-A0A935Y5F3-F1
#
_entry.id   AF-A0A935Y5F3-F1
#
_cell.length_a   1.000
_cell.length_b   1.000
_cell.length_c   1.000
_cell.angle_alpha   90.00
_cell.angle_beta   90.00
_cell.angle_gamma   90.00
#
_symmetry.space_group_name_H-M   'P 1'
#
loop_
_entity.id
_entity.type
_entity.pdbx_description
1 polymer ?
#
loop_
_entity_poly.entity_id
_entity_poly.type
_entity_poly.pdbx_seq_one_letter_code
_entity_poly.pdbx_strand_id
1 'polypeptide(L)'
;MSEDDIEAPRDGIIATLGRRNIAYVAFVIILVPTALLLEAGGPSGPDAGGGIMLGIIVWAMVSLVFFLVNAVQLIIALAKGRAARKPLIGCLLPILLILGTLLAEKIMLR
;
A
#
# COMPACT_ATOMS: atom_id res chain seq x y z
N MET A 1 -15.55 -18.01 -34.79
CA MET A 1 -15.61 -16.92 -33.79
C MET A 1 -15.11 -17.54 -32.50
N SER A 2 -13.81 -17.47 -32.27
CA SER A 2 -13.09 -18.21 -31.23
C SER A 2 -13.17 -17.45 -29.91
N GLU A 3 -13.49 -18.17 -28.83
CA GLU A 3 -13.61 -17.68 -27.44
C GLU A 3 -12.25 -17.39 -26.77
N ASP A 4 -11.15 -17.37 -27.52
CA ASP A 4 -9.78 -17.21 -27.01
C ASP A 4 -9.29 -15.76 -26.86
N ASP A 5 -10.13 -14.76 -27.16
CA ASP A 5 -9.72 -13.34 -27.12
C ASP A 5 -10.06 -12.62 -25.79
N ILE A 6 -10.51 -13.33 -24.76
CA ILE A 6 -10.78 -12.75 -23.42
C ILE A 6 -9.78 -13.26 -22.37
N GLU A 7 -8.51 -13.42 -22.72
CA GLU A 7 -7.47 -13.73 -21.73
C GLU A 7 -6.18 -12.91 -21.93
N ALA A 8 -6.28 -11.59 -21.89
CA ALA A 8 -5.14 -10.72 -21.55
C ALA A 8 -5.65 -9.34 -21.07
N PRO A 9 -5.54 -9.00 -19.76
CA PRO A 9 -4.40 -8.18 -19.31
C PRO A 9 -3.93 -8.42 -17.86
N ARG A 10 -4.41 -9.47 -17.16
CA ARG A 10 -4.07 -9.70 -15.74
C ARG A 10 -2.59 -10.05 -15.54
N ASP A 11 -2.01 -10.82 -16.47
CA ASP A 11 -0.63 -11.28 -16.36
C ASP A 11 0.39 -10.15 -16.53
N GLY A 12 0.10 -9.17 -17.40
CA GLY A 12 0.98 -8.02 -17.62
C GLY A 12 1.14 -7.12 -16.40
N ILE A 13 0.05 -6.87 -15.67
CA ILE A 13 0.06 -6.03 -14.46
C ILE A 13 0.76 -6.75 -13.30
N ILE A 14 0.45 -8.03 -13.07
CA ILE A 14 1.10 -8.85 -12.04
C ILE A 14 2.59 -9.07 -12.36
N ALA A 15 2.93 -9.26 -13.64
CA ALA A 15 4.32 -9.39 -14.08
C ALA A 15 5.11 -8.09 -13.89
N THR A 16 4.47 -6.93 -14.03
CA THR A 16 5.14 -5.62 -13.95
C THR A 16 5.24 -5.09 -12.52
N LEU A 17 4.14 -5.12 -11.77
CA LEU A 17 4.07 -4.62 -10.40
C LEU A 17 4.49 -5.67 -9.37
N GLY A 18 4.28 -6.96 -9.65
CA GLY A 18 4.57 -8.04 -8.70
C GLY A 18 3.45 -8.25 -7.68
N ARG A 19 3.16 -9.53 -7.39
CA ARG A 19 2.09 -9.98 -6.47
C ARG A 19 2.12 -9.29 -5.10
N ARG A 20 3.31 -9.02 -4.56
CA ARG A 20 3.48 -8.38 -3.24
C ARG A 20 3.02 -6.93 -3.25
N ASN A 21 3.34 -6.18 -4.30
CA ASN A 21 2.92 -4.78 -4.45
C ASN A 21 1.40 -4.68 -4.60
N ILE A 22 0.80 -5.61 -5.35
CA ILE A 22 -0.66 -5.70 -5.49
C ILE A 22 -1.33 -6.04 -4.15
N ALA A 23 -0.78 -7.00 -3.40
CA ALA A 23 -1.31 -7.35 -2.07
C ALA A 23 -1.24 -6.17 -1.09
N TYR A 24 -0.17 -5.36 -1.13
CA TYR A 24 -0.05 -4.16 -0.31
C TYR A 24 -1.10 -3.10 -0.70
N VAL A 25 -1.33 -2.87 -2.00
CA VAL A 25 -2.39 -1.95 -2.46
C VAL A 25 -3.77 -2.45 -2.03
N ALA A 26 -4.06 -3.74 -2.21
CA ALA A 26 -5.31 -4.34 -1.77
C ALA A 26 -5.50 -4.21 -0.25
N PHE A 27 -4.44 -4.39 0.53
CA PHE A 27 -4.44 -4.14 1.98
C PHE A 27 -4.84 -2.71 2.31
N VAL A 28 -4.24 -1.70 1.67
CA VAL A 28 -4.60 -0.28 1.89
C VAL A 28 -6.06 -0.01 1.53
N ILE A 29 -6.53 -0.54 0.39
CA ILE A 29 -7.92 -0.38 -0.07
C ILE A 29 -8.92 -0.97 0.93
N ILE A 30 -8.58 -2.07 1.61
CA ILE A 30 -9.46 -2.68 2.62
C ILE A 30 -9.34 -1.96 3.97
N LEU A 31 -8.13 -1.54 4.33
CA LEU A 31 -7.86 -0.92 5.62
C LEU A 31 -8.58 0.41 5.78
N VAL A 32 -8.61 1.26 4.75
CA VAL A 32 -9.23 2.58 4.82
C VAL A 32 -10.74 2.49 5.14
N PRO A 33 -11.58 1.75 4.38
CA PRO A 33 -12.98 1.53 4.74
C PRO A 33 -13.14 0.87 6.11
N THR A 34 -12.27 -0.07 6.47
CA THR A 34 -12.34 -0.75 7.78
C THR A 34 -12.11 0.24 8.91
N ALA A 35 -11.12 1.12 8.80
CA ALA A 35 -10.85 2.16 9.79
C ALA A 35 -12.02 3.15 9.92
N LEU A 36 -12.64 3.53 8.79
CA LEU A 36 -13.82 4.40 8.78
C LEU A 36 -15.05 3.72 9.40
N LEU A 37 -15.26 2.42 9.13
CA LEU A 37 -16.34 1.65 9.74
C LEU A 37 -16.16 1.50 11.25
N LEU A 38 -14.93 1.26 11.71
CA LEU A 38 -14.60 1.20 13.13
C LEU A 38 -14.80 2.56 13.81
N GLU A 39 -14.44 3.64 13.13
CA GLU A 39 -14.67 5.00 13.63
C GLU A 39 -16.16 5.31 13.75
N ALA A 40 -16.95 4.96 12.73
CA ALA A 40 -18.40 5.17 12.73
C ALA A 40 -19.13 4.33 13.78
N GLY A 41 -18.57 3.19 14.19
CA GLY A 41 -19.10 2.35 15.27
C GLY A 41 -18.56 2.70 16.67
N GLY A 42 -17.65 3.66 16.78
CA GLY A 42 -17.00 4.04 18.04
C GLY A 42 -17.83 5.00 18.91
N PRO A 43 -17.42 5.20 20.17
CA PRO A 43 -18.05 6.20 21.04
C PRO A 43 -17.92 7.60 20.46
N SER A 44 -19.01 8.36 20.46
CA SER A 44 -19.00 9.79 20.12
C SER A 44 -18.59 10.62 21.35
N GLY A 45 -17.57 11.48 21.23
CA GLY A 45 -17.09 12.31 22.35
C GLY A 45 -15.66 12.81 22.16
N PRO A 46 -15.05 13.42 23.19
CA PRO A 46 -13.66 13.89 23.15
C PRO A 46 -12.63 12.79 22.86
N ASP A 47 -13.01 11.54 23.14
CA ASP A 47 -12.22 10.33 22.87
C ASP A 47 -12.57 9.67 21.53
N ALA A 48 -13.35 10.33 20.66
CA ALA A 48 -13.57 9.89 19.29
C ALA A 48 -12.26 9.95 18.49
N GLY A 49 -12.04 9.01 17.57
CA GLY A 49 -10.81 8.87 16.79
C GLY A 49 -10.12 7.51 16.89
N GLY A 50 -10.63 6.59 17.73
CA GLY A 50 -9.99 5.30 17.99
C GLY A 50 -9.89 4.39 16.76
N GLY A 51 -10.90 4.41 15.87
CA GLY A 51 -10.92 3.61 14.65
C GLY A 51 -9.91 4.11 13.62
N ILE A 52 -9.83 5.43 13.44
CA ILE A 52 -8.83 6.06 12.56
C ILE A 52 -7.41 5.85 13.13
N MET A 53 -7.20 6.07 14.42
CA MET A 53 -5.89 5.92 15.05
C MET A 53 -5.38 4.47 14.99
N LEU A 54 -6.25 3.49 15.24
CA LEU A 54 -5.93 2.08 15.06
C LEU A 54 -5.60 1.76 13.60
N GLY A 55 -6.37 2.30 12.65
CA GLY A 55 -6.09 2.19 11.22
C GLY A 55 -4.70 2.71 10.84
N ILE A 56 -4.31 3.87 11.35
CA ILE A 56 -2.98 4.47 11.13
C ILE A 56 -1.87 3.59 11.71
N ILE A 57 -2.03 3.07 12.93
CA ILE A 57 -1.03 2.21 13.58
C ILE A 57 -0.83 0.91 12.78
N VAL A 58 -1.93 0.24 12.41
CA VAL A 58 -1.89 -1.00 11.61
C VAL A 58 -1.28 -0.72 10.24
N TRP A 59 -1.63 0.39 9.61
CA TRP A 59 -1.05 0.81 8.34
C TRP A 59 0.46 1.02 8.45
N ALA A 60 0.93 1.74 9.47
CA ALA A 60 2.34 2.05 9.68
C ALA A 60 3.17 0.78 9.91
N MET A 61 2.69 -0.14 10.74
CA MET A 61 3.37 -1.41 11.03
C MET A 61 3.53 -2.28 9.78
N VAL A 62 2.45 -2.47 9.02
CA VAL A 62 2.50 -3.28 7.79
C VAL A 62 3.37 -2.59 6.72
N SER A 63 3.29 -1.27 6.60
CA SER A 63 4.12 -0.49 5.67
C SER A 63 5.61 -0.60 5.99
N LEU A 64 5.98 -0.58 7.27
CA LEU A 64 7.37 -0.76 7.70
C LEU A 64 7.89 -2.15 7.32
N VAL A 65 7.16 -3.21 7.65
CA VAL A 65 7.56 -4.58 7.30
C VAL A 65 7.66 -4.75 5.79
N PHE A 66 6.67 -4.24 5.05
CA PHE A 66 6.67 -4.28 3.58
C PHE A 66 7.87 -3.55 2.99
N PHE A 67 8.20 -2.36 3.51
CA PHE A 67 9.36 -1.60 3.09
C PHE A 67 10.66 -2.36 3.36
N LEU A 68 10.85 -2.90 4.57
CA LEU A 68 12.06 -3.64 4.93
C LEU A 68 12.28 -4.87 4.04
N VAL A 69 11.22 -5.64 3.78
CA VAL A 69 11.30 -6.82 2.90
C VAL A 69 11.69 -6.41 1.47
N ASN A 70 11.10 -5.34 0.94
CA ASN A 70 11.44 -4.85 -0.40
C ASN A 70 12.84 -4.22 -0.44
N ALA A 71 13.28 -3.55 0.63
CA ALA A 71 14.61 -2.96 0.74
C ALA A 71 15.70 -4.05 0.75
N VAL A 72 15.51 -5.14 1.49
CA VAL A 72 16.42 -6.30 1.46
C VAL A 72 16.46 -6.91 0.05
N GLN A 73 15.31 -7.07 -0.61
CA GLN A 73 15.28 -7.58 -1.99
C GLN A 73 15.95 -6.62 -2.99
N LEU A 74 15.82 -5.32 -2.78
CA LEU A 74 16.47 -4.29 -3.59
C LEU A 74 17.99 -4.40 -3.46
N ILE A 75 18.50 -4.47 -2.23
CA ILE A 75 19.94 -4.63 -1.95
C ILE A 75 20.47 -5.91 -2.58
N ILE A 76 19.76 -7.04 -2.43
CA ILE A 76 20.17 -8.32 -3.03
C ILE A 76 20.17 -8.23 -4.57
N ALA A 77 19.17 -7.58 -5.18
CA ALA A 77 19.09 -7.44 -6.63
C ALA A 77 20.23 -6.57 -7.17
N LEU A 78 20.54 -5.46 -6.49
CA LEU A 78 21.66 -4.57 -6.84
C LEU A 78 23.00 -5.29 -6.67
N ALA A 79 23.22 -5.97 -5.54
CA ALA A 79 24.44 -6.74 -5.28
C ALA A 79 24.67 -7.87 -6.30
N LYS A 80 23.58 -8.42 -6.88
CA LYS A 80 23.63 -9.48 -7.89
C LYS A 80 23.53 -8.98 -9.33
N GLY A 81 23.50 -7.66 -9.57
CA GLY A 81 23.36 -7.07 -10.90
C GLY A 81 22.06 -7.42 -11.63
N ARG A 82 20.99 -7.79 -10.90
CA ARG A 82 19.70 -8.21 -11.46
C ARG A 82 18.75 -7.03 -11.58
N ALA A 83 17.71 -7.19 -12.41
CA ALA A 83 16.65 -6.20 -12.55
C ALA A 83 15.98 -5.89 -11.20
N ALA A 84 16.15 -4.65 -10.73
CA ALA A 84 15.75 -4.17 -9.41
C ALA A 84 14.42 -3.40 -9.41
N ARG A 85 13.72 -3.36 -10.55
CA ARG A 85 12.54 -2.49 -10.76
C ARG A 85 11.37 -2.81 -9.83
N LYS A 86 11.11 -4.10 -9.58
CA LYS A 86 10.01 -4.58 -8.72
C LYS A 86 10.18 -4.22 -7.23
N PRO A 87 11.33 -4.52 -6.58
CA PRO A 87 11.54 -4.14 -5.19
C PRO A 87 11.66 -2.61 -5.02
N LEU A 88 12.11 -1.88 -6.04
CA LEU A 88 12.18 -0.42 -6.01
C LEU A 88 10.77 0.21 -5.97
N ILE A 89 9.83 -0.29 -6.78
CA ILE A 89 8.41 0.11 -6.71
C ILE A 89 7.81 -0.25 -5.34
N GLY A 90 8.15 -1.42 -4.79
CA GLY A 90 7.72 -1.83 -3.45
C GLY A 90 8.21 -0.89 -2.34
N CYS A 91 9.45 -0.40 -2.41
CA CYS A 91 9.96 0.59 -1.47
C CYS A 91 9.30 1.97 -1.63
N LEU A 92 9.01 2.37 -2.87
CA LEU A 92 8.41 3.68 -3.16
C LEU A 92 6.95 3.77 -2.73
N LEU A 93 6.18 2.69 -2.82
CA LEU A 93 4.74 2.67 -2.49
C LEU A 93 4.40 3.26 -1.10
N PRO A 94 4.96 2.77 0.02
CA PRO A 94 4.68 3.34 1.34
C PRO A 94 5.17 4.78 1.48
N ILE A 95 6.32 5.13 0.87
CA ILE A 95 6.86 6.50 0.88
C ILE A 95 5.91 7.47 0.17
N LEU A 96 5.44 7.10 -1.02
CA LEU A 96 4.53 7.90 -1.82
C LEU A 96 3.17 8.09 -1.13
N LEU A 97 2.68 7.06 -0.43
CA LEU A 97 1.46 7.19 0.35
C LEU A 97 1.62 8.17 1.52
N ILE A 98 2.73 8.09 2.28
CA ILE A 98 3.03 9.05 3.36
C ILE A 98 3.14 10.48 2.83
N LEU A 99 3.86 10.68 1.72
CA LEU A 99 3.97 11.99 1.07
C LEU A 99 2.61 12.50 0.59
N GLY A 100 1.79 11.62 0.01
CA GLY A 100 0.44 11.93 -0.43
C GLY A 100 -0.46 12.36 0.72
N THR A 101 -0.44 11.66 1.85
CA THR A 101 -1.22 12.02 3.04
C THR A 101 -0.78 13.35 3.63
N LEU A 102 0.54 13.58 3.74
CA LEU A 102 1.08 14.85 4.26
C LEU A 102 0.77 16.04 3.34
N LEU A 103 0.82 15.83 2.01
CA LEU A 103 0.44 16.87 1.04
C LEU A 103 -1.05 17.17 1.09
N ALA A 104 -1.91 16.14 1.20
CA ALA A 104 -3.35 16.31 1.34
C ALA A 104 -3.70 17.09 2.61
N GLU A 105 -3.07 16.73 3.74
CA GLU A 105 -3.21 17.46 5.01
C GLU A 105 -2.80 18.92 4.85
N LYS A 106 -1.63 19.18 4.24
CA LYS A 106 -1.13 20.55 4.01
C LYS A 106 -2.04 21.38 3.10
N ILE A 107 -2.73 20.76 2.14
CA ILE A 107 -3.67 21.45 1.24
C ILE A 107 -5.01 21.71 1.94
N MET A 108 -5.50 20.77 2.76
CA MET A 108 -6.77 20.91 3.47
C MET A 108 -6.71 21.84 4.69
N LEU A 109 -5.55 21.96 5.35
CA LEU A 109 -5.33 22.85 6.50
C LEU A 109 -4.92 24.28 6.11
N ARG A 110 -5.00 24.63 4.82
CA ARG A 110 -4.66 25.95 4.28
C ARG A 110 -5.90 26.65 3.75
#